data_AF-A0A7Y4WE35-F1
#
_entry.id   AF-A0A7Y4WE35-F1
#
_cell.length_a   1.000
_cell.length_b   1.000
_cell.length_c   1.000
_cell.angle_alpha   90.00
_cell.angle_beta   90.00
_cell.angle_gamma   90.00
#
_symmetry.space_group_name_H-M   'P 1'
#
loop_
_entity.id
_entity.type
_entity.pdbx_description
1 polymer ?
#
loop_
_entity_poly.entity_id
_entity_poly.type
_entity_poly.pdbx_seq_one_letter_code
_entity_poly.pdbx_strand_id
1 'polypeptide(L)'
;MFKLLQKFPPRTSYATLFRFAVLVGLSVVLIPTLMSRRVHAKRAPVDKVSTTPNRPMFERERELQILADGLRQVLDIPHPVTVSLVEVNSLVVSVERLKEQDGAFSLSIEAGFIDALTDAELAAVVAHELGHVWIFTHHPFLQTEELANEIAMRAVSRESLESVYTKLWERTGKKGTLAYLPQK
;
A
#
# COMPACT_ATOMS: atom_id res chain seq x y z
N MET A 1 55.09 -23.29 -8.64
CA MET A 1 55.46 -23.18 -10.07
C MET A 1 54.16 -22.87 -10.83
N PHE A 2 54.06 -21.68 -11.46
CA PHE A 2 52.96 -21.13 -12.32
C PHE A 2 51.53 -21.06 -11.70
N LYS A 3 50.89 -19.91 -11.37
CA LYS A 3 50.63 -18.62 -12.04
C LYS A 3 49.95 -18.74 -13.41
N LEU A 4 48.63 -18.50 -13.47
CA LEU A 4 48.02 -17.78 -14.59
C LEU A 4 46.84 -16.92 -14.10
N LEU A 5 47.11 -15.62 -14.05
CA LEU A 5 46.16 -14.52 -14.02
C LEU A 5 45.50 -14.42 -15.40
N GLN A 6 44.19 -14.18 -15.45
CA GLN A 6 43.62 -13.42 -16.55
C GLN A 6 42.76 -12.28 -16.01
N LYS A 7 43.16 -11.08 -16.39
CA LYS A 7 42.59 -9.78 -16.08
C LYS A 7 41.83 -9.31 -17.34
N PHE A 8 40.65 -8.77 -17.10
CA PHE A 8 39.58 -8.26 -17.98
C PHE A 8 39.96 -7.48 -19.25
N PRO A 9 38.97 -7.29 -20.14
CA PRO A 9 38.61 -5.93 -20.57
C PRO A 9 37.20 -5.51 -20.11
N PRO A 10 36.95 -4.21 -19.92
CA PRO A 10 35.62 -3.67 -19.61
C PRO A 10 34.78 -3.60 -20.90
N ARG A 11 33.50 -3.95 -20.81
CA ARG A 11 32.52 -3.61 -21.85
C ARG A 11 31.44 -2.72 -21.26
N THR A 12 31.67 -1.42 -21.37
CA THR A 12 30.62 -0.41 -21.44
C THR A 12 29.78 -0.71 -22.69
N SER A 13 28.50 -0.96 -22.53
CA SER A 13 27.54 -0.71 -23.62
C SER A 13 26.14 -0.50 -23.05
N TYR A 14 25.64 0.71 -23.29
CA TYR A 14 24.26 1.11 -23.08
C TYR A 14 23.32 0.18 -23.85
N ALA A 15 22.32 -0.37 -23.17
CA ALA A 15 21.16 -0.98 -23.81
C ALA A 15 19.91 -0.68 -22.96
N THR A 16 19.35 0.48 -23.27
CA THR A 16 17.92 0.78 -23.36
C THR A 16 16.98 0.08 -22.38
N LEU A 17 16.57 0.84 -21.37
CA LEU A 17 15.37 0.64 -20.55
C LEU A 17 14.16 0.24 -21.40
N PHE A 18 13.74 -1.02 -21.34
CA PHE A 18 12.39 -1.43 -21.71
C PHE A 18 11.59 -1.69 -20.43
N ARG A 19 10.94 -0.63 -19.95
CA ARG A 19 9.95 -0.70 -18.88
C ARG A 19 8.65 -1.23 -19.46
N PHE A 20 8.29 -2.47 -19.14
CA PHE A 20 6.92 -2.95 -19.34
C PHE A 20 6.07 -2.46 -18.16
N ALA A 21 5.52 -1.26 -18.29
CA ALA A 21 4.38 -0.82 -17.51
C ALA A 21 3.13 -1.40 -18.17
N VAL A 22 2.40 -2.26 -17.45
CA VAL A 22 1.07 -2.68 -17.88
C VAL A 22 0.13 -1.51 -17.57
N LEU A 23 -0.19 -0.75 -18.61
CA LEU A 23 -0.97 0.47 -18.55
C LEU A 23 -2.38 0.14 -19.06
N VAL A 24 -3.33 -0.03 -18.14
CA VAL A 24 -4.75 -0.15 -18.49
C VAL A 24 -5.25 1.27 -18.80
N GLY A 25 -5.41 1.57 -20.09
CA GLY A 25 -5.73 2.88 -20.62
C GLY A 25 -7.14 3.34 -20.27
N LEU A 26 -7.24 4.53 -19.68
CA LEU A 26 -8.47 5.29 -19.50
C LEU A 26 -8.66 6.22 -20.72
N SER A 27 -9.82 6.13 -21.37
CA SER A 27 -10.20 6.96 -22.50
C SER A 27 -10.31 8.45 -22.12
N VAL A 28 -9.67 9.29 -22.93
CA VAL A 28 -9.74 10.75 -22.89
C VAL A 28 -11.14 11.21 -23.26
N VAL A 29 -11.81 11.93 -22.36
CA VAL A 29 -12.97 12.78 -22.68
C VAL A 29 -12.71 14.18 -22.14
N LEU A 30 -12.91 15.14 -23.03
CA LEU A 30 -12.44 16.52 -23.00
C LEU A 30 -13.67 17.41 -22.80
N ILE A 31 -13.92 17.97 -21.61
CA ILE A 31 -14.94 19.02 -21.42
C ILE A 31 -14.58 19.96 -20.23
N PRO A 32 -15.19 21.16 -20.10
CA PRO A 32 -14.49 22.43 -20.06
C PRO A 32 -14.56 23.12 -18.68
N THR A 33 -13.99 24.33 -18.65
CA THR A 33 -13.94 25.29 -17.54
C THR A 33 -15.29 25.68 -16.92
N LEU A 34 -15.18 26.30 -15.73
CA LEU A 34 -16.13 27.17 -14.99
C LEU A 34 -17.02 26.49 -13.92
N MET A 35 -16.73 26.74 -12.63
CA MET A 35 -17.25 27.90 -11.88
C MET A 35 -16.86 27.85 -10.39
N SER A 36 -16.50 29.03 -9.87
CA SER A 36 -16.30 29.34 -8.46
C SER A 36 -17.50 29.01 -7.57
N ARG A 37 -17.22 28.47 -6.38
CA ARG A 37 -18.05 28.74 -5.20
C ARG A 37 -17.18 28.83 -3.96
N ARG A 38 -16.83 30.05 -3.55
CA ARG A 38 -16.32 30.31 -2.20
C ARG A 38 -17.49 30.15 -1.23
N VAL A 39 -17.39 29.21 -0.31
CA VAL A 39 -18.26 29.16 0.87
C VAL A 39 -17.40 29.46 2.09
N HIS A 40 -17.67 30.60 2.72
CA HIS A 40 -17.14 30.92 4.04
C HIS A 40 -17.84 30.03 5.07
N ALA A 41 -17.12 29.03 5.60
CA ALA A 41 -17.55 28.29 6.78
C ALA A 41 -16.89 28.89 8.02
N LYS A 42 -17.74 29.35 8.92
CA LYS A 42 -17.44 29.91 10.24
C LYS A 42 -16.73 28.86 11.09
N ARG A 43 -15.56 29.21 11.61
CA ARG A 43 -14.68 28.37 12.45
C ARG A 43 -15.40 28.02 13.77
N ALA A 44 -15.68 26.74 13.99
CA ALA A 44 -15.99 26.19 15.31
C ALA A 44 -14.67 25.80 16.00
N PRO A 45 -14.54 25.98 17.33
CA PRO A 45 -13.37 25.50 18.05
C PRO A 45 -13.47 23.97 18.16
N VAL A 46 -12.69 23.26 17.36
CA VAL A 46 -12.47 21.83 17.54
C VAL A 46 -11.48 21.69 18.68
N ASP A 47 -11.94 21.05 19.75
CA ASP A 47 -11.15 20.68 20.90
C ASP A 47 -9.91 19.88 20.49
N LYS A 48 -8.84 20.14 21.24
CA LYS A 48 -7.46 19.67 21.08
C LYS A 48 -7.35 18.28 20.46
N VAL A 49 -6.95 18.24 19.18
CA VAL A 49 -6.19 17.12 18.63
C VAL A 49 -5.00 16.93 19.56
N SER A 50 -4.97 15.80 20.26
CA SER A 50 -3.78 15.36 20.97
C SER A 50 -2.76 14.96 19.91
N THR A 51 -2.02 15.94 19.43
CA THR A 51 -0.85 15.73 18.59
C THR A 51 0.18 15.02 19.45
N THR A 52 0.22 13.69 19.35
CA THR A 52 1.37 12.91 19.79
C THR A 52 2.61 13.55 19.13
N PRO A 53 3.67 13.87 19.90
CA PRO A 53 4.86 14.52 19.37
C PRO A 53 5.41 13.71 18.19
N ASN A 54 5.95 14.41 17.20
CA ASN A 54 6.49 13.91 15.93
C ASN A 54 7.42 12.70 16.17
N ARG A 55 6.84 11.49 16.17
CA ARG A 55 7.58 10.25 16.43
C ARG A 55 8.58 10.05 15.28
N PRO A 56 9.83 9.67 15.55
CA PRO A 56 10.78 9.37 14.50
C PRO A 56 10.21 8.33 13.54
N MET A 57 10.36 8.56 12.23
CA MET A 57 9.84 7.69 11.17
C MET A 57 10.25 6.23 11.35
N PHE A 58 11.49 5.99 11.82
CA PHE A 58 12.01 4.65 12.10
C PHE A 58 11.26 3.92 13.22
N GLU A 59 10.84 4.62 14.29
CA GLU A 59 10.07 3.98 15.36
C GLU A 59 8.68 3.57 14.86
N ARG A 60 8.07 4.41 14.01
CA ARG A 60 6.76 4.13 13.42
C ARG A 60 6.82 2.97 12.43
N GLU A 61 7.86 2.91 11.60
CA GLU A 61 8.08 1.78 10.70
C GLU A 61 8.25 0.47 11.48
N ARG A 62 8.98 0.50 12.60
CA ARG A 62 9.13 -0.66 13.49
C ARG A 62 7.79 -1.14 14.08
N GLU A 63 6.93 -0.22 14.49
CA GLU A 63 5.60 -0.57 15.00
C GLU A 63 4.71 -1.17 13.90
N LEU A 64 4.77 -0.61 12.69
CA LEU A 64 4.08 -1.16 11.53
C LEU A 64 4.60 -2.54 11.16
N GLN A 65 5.91 -2.77 11.26
CA GLN A 65 6.49 -4.09 11.07
C GLN A 65 5.94 -5.09 12.07
N ILE A 66 5.85 -4.73 13.37
CA ILE A 66 5.28 -5.60 14.41
C ILE A 66 3.80 -5.92 14.10
N LEU A 67 3.02 -4.92 13.69
CA LEU A 67 1.63 -5.10 13.30
C LEU A 67 1.51 -6.05 12.09
N ALA A 68 2.30 -5.81 11.04
CA ALA A 68 2.32 -6.64 9.85
C ALA A 68 2.73 -8.07 10.17
N ASP A 69 3.75 -8.28 11.01
CA ASP A 69 4.18 -9.61 11.43
C ASP A 69 3.10 -10.35 12.23
N GLY A 70 2.37 -9.65 13.10
CA GLY A 70 1.24 -10.22 13.83
C GLY A 70 0.11 -10.65 12.91
N LEU A 71 -0.31 -9.78 12.00
CA LEU A 71 -1.37 -10.07 11.03
C LEU A 71 -0.96 -11.17 10.05
N ARG A 72 0.30 -11.18 9.61
CA ARG A 72 0.88 -12.23 8.76
C ARG A 72 0.76 -13.60 9.40
N GLN A 73 1.01 -13.70 10.71
CA GLN A 73 0.83 -14.95 11.47
C GLN A 73 -0.65 -15.36 11.55
N VAL A 74 -1.56 -14.40 11.81
CA VAL A 74 -3.01 -14.67 11.84
C VAL A 74 -3.52 -15.20 10.50
N LEU A 75 -2.98 -14.68 9.39
CA LEU A 75 -3.37 -15.06 8.03
C LEU A 75 -2.60 -16.28 7.47
N ASP A 76 -1.73 -16.90 8.26
CA ASP A 76 -0.90 -18.05 7.86
C ASP A 76 -0.08 -17.79 6.57
N ILE A 77 0.56 -16.61 6.50
CA ILE A 77 1.43 -16.25 5.37
C ILE A 77 2.88 -16.58 5.77
N PRO A 78 3.51 -17.65 5.25
CA PRO A 78 4.85 -18.05 5.71
C PRO A 78 5.97 -17.13 5.20
N HIS A 79 5.69 -16.36 4.14
CA HIS A 79 6.65 -15.52 3.44
C HIS A 79 6.94 -14.22 4.20
N PRO A 80 8.20 -13.76 4.27
CA PRO A 80 8.54 -12.51 4.95
C PRO A 80 7.95 -11.30 4.20
N VAL A 81 7.44 -10.34 4.97
CA VAL A 81 6.93 -9.06 4.48
C VAL A 81 7.63 -7.94 5.23
N THR A 82 8.41 -7.13 4.53
CA THR A 82 9.09 -5.96 5.10
C THR A 82 8.23 -4.73 4.87
N VAL A 83 7.98 -3.95 5.92
CA VAL A 83 7.25 -2.69 5.84
C VAL A 83 8.20 -1.53 5.63
N SER A 84 7.83 -0.60 4.76
CA SER A 84 8.54 0.66 4.55
C SER A 84 7.59 1.82 4.56
N LEU A 85 7.92 2.84 5.35
CA LEU A 85 7.27 4.14 5.27
C LEU A 85 7.90 4.95 4.15
N VAL A 86 7.08 5.51 3.26
CA VAL A 86 7.56 6.36 2.17
C VAL A 86 6.88 7.72 2.21
N GLU A 87 7.57 8.76 1.74
CA GLU A 87 7.01 10.13 1.75
C GLU A 87 5.82 10.25 0.79
N VAL A 88 5.94 9.63 -0.39
CA VAL A 88 4.91 9.62 -1.43
C VAL A 88 4.80 8.22 -2.03
N ASN A 89 3.58 7.70 -2.13
CA ASN A 89 3.27 6.47 -2.87
C ASN A 89 2.15 6.77 -3.90
N SER A 90 2.39 6.51 -5.19
CA SER A 90 1.38 6.73 -6.24
C SER A 90 0.09 5.94 -6.04
N LEU A 91 0.14 4.85 -5.27
CA LEU A 91 -1.00 4.01 -4.90
C LEU A 91 -1.46 4.23 -3.46
N VAL A 92 -0.84 5.17 -2.72
CA VAL A 92 -0.99 5.41 -1.27
C VAL A 92 -0.46 4.25 -0.41
N VAL A 93 -0.81 3.02 -0.77
CA VAL A 93 -0.34 1.77 -0.19
C VAL A 93 -0.06 0.79 -1.33
N SER A 94 0.99 -0.01 -1.22
CA SER A 94 1.27 -1.05 -2.20
C SER A 94 2.06 -2.20 -1.59
N VAL A 95 1.82 -3.41 -2.11
CA VAL A 95 2.64 -4.58 -1.83
C VAL A 95 3.27 -5.13 -3.11
N GLU A 96 4.58 -5.41 -3.06
CA GLU A 96 5.34 -5.92 -4.20
C GLU A 96 6.24 -7.09 -3.81
N ARG A 97 6.54 -7.98 -4.76
CA ARG A 97 7.55 -9.02 -4.56
C ARG A 97 8.95 -8.45 -4.72
N LEU A 98 9.84 -8.80 -3.80
CA LEU A 98 11.25 -8.49 -3.90
C LEU A 98 11.91 -9.47 -4.89
N LYS A 99 12.43 -8.96 -6.00
CA LYS A 99 13.11 -9.78 -7.03
C LYS A 99 14.43 -10.36 -6.54
N GLU A 100 15.09 -9.64 -5.64
CA GLU A 100 16.43 -9.97 -5.14
C GLU A 100 16.40 -10.98 -3.99
N GLN A 101 15.24 -11.22 -3.39
CA GLN A 101 15.06 -12.12 -2.26
C GLN A 101 13.89 -13.05 -2.53
N ASP A 102 14.20 -14.32 -2.81
CA ASP A 102 13.19 -15.30 -3.18
C ASP A 102 12.12 -15.43 -2.09
N GLY A 103 10.87 -15.39 -2.52
CA GLY A 103 9.69 -15.44 -1.65
C GLY A 103 9.44 -14.23 -0.74
N ALA A 104 10.22 -13.13 -0.79
CA ALA A 104 10.00 -11.98 0.07
C ALA A 104 9.11 -10.89 -0.57
N PHE A 105 8.43 -10.11 0.27
CA PHE A 105 7.54 -9.03 -0.14
C PHE A 105 7.91 -7.71 0.57
N SER A 106 7.59 -6.60 -0.10
CA SER A 106 7.73 -5.24 0.43
C SER A 106 6.37 -4.58 0.48
N LEU A 107 5.94 -4.15 1.67
CA LEU A 107 4.74 -3.34 1.88
C LEU A 107 5.15 -1.88 2.06
N SER A 108 4.79 -1.03 1.11
CA SER A 108 5.08 0.41 1.14
C SER A 108 3.84 1.21 1.51
N ILE A 109 3.92 2.05 2.54
CA ILE A 109 2.80 2.87 3.00
C ILE A 109 3.20 4.34 3.03
N GLU A 110 2.38 5.21 2.45
CA GLU A 110 2.60 6.66 2.49
C GLU A 110 2.47 7.21 3.91
N ALA A 111 3.50 7.88 4.41
CA ALA A 111 3.57 8.36 5.79
C ALA A 111 2.40 9.29 6.15
N GLY A 112 2.09 10.24 5.25
CA GLY A 112 0.99 11.17 5.44
C GLY A 112 -0.40 10.54 5.34
N PHE A 113 -0.53 9.29 4.88
CA PHE A 113 -1.79 8.56 4.92
C PHE A 113 -2.01 7.94 6.30
N ILE A 114 -0.97 7.36 6.89
CA ILE A 114 -1.06 6.72 8.20
C ILE A 114 -1.42 7.73 9.30
N ASP A 115 -1.00 8.99 9.16
CA ASP A 115 -1.40 10.08 10.06
C ASP A 115 -2.91 10.31 10.13
N ALA A 116 -3.66 9.88 9.11
CA ALA A 116 -5.11 10.00 9.06
C ALA A 116 -5.84 8.74 9.55
N LEU A 117 -5.12 7.65 9.87
CA LEU A 117 -5.72 6.37 10.25
C LEU A 117 -5.74 6.19 11.77
N THR A 118 -6.84 5.63 12.27
CA THR A 118 -6.91 5.01 13.59
C THR A 118 -6.17 3.67 13.58
N ASP A 119 -5.85 3.13 14.76
CA ASP A 119 -5.19 1.82 14.86
C ASP A 119 -5.97 0.69 14.16
N ALA A 120 -7.30 0.72 14.25
CA ALA A 120 -8.16 -0.27 13.59
C ALA A 120 -8.14 -0.14 12.06
N GLU A 121 -8.13 1.08 11.54
CA GLU A 121 -8.03 1.34 10.11
C GLU A 121 -6.64 1.00 9.58
N LEU A 122 -5.60 1.29 10.36
CA LEU A 122 -4.24 0.91 10.02
C LEU A 122 -4.08 -0.61 9.94
N ALA A 123 -4.62 -1.34 10.92
CA ALA A 123 -4.67 -2.79 10.87
C ALA A 123 -5.44 -3.30 9.64
N ALA A 124 -6.54 -2.63 9.27
CA ALA A 124 -7.33 -3.01 8.10
C ALA A 124 -6.58 -2.79 6.78
N VAL A 125 -5.85 -1.67 6.63
CA VAL A 125 -4.96 -1.44 5.47
C VAL A 125 -3.92 -2.55 5.37
N VAL A 126 -3.20 -2.82 6.46
CA VAL A 126 -2.14 -3.85 6.45
C VAL A 126 -2.72 -5.24 6.17
N ALA A 127 -3.87 -5.58 6.75
CA ALA A 127 -4.55 -6.86 6.51
C ALA A 127 -5.01 -7.01 5.05
N HIS A 128 -5.48 -5.94 4.41
CA HIS A 128 -5.85 -5.93 2.99
C HIS A 128 -4.65 -6.23 2.09
N GLU A 129 -3.53 -5.54 2.29
CA GLU A 129 -2.31 -5.78 1.52
C GLU A 129 -1.75 -7.18 1.74
N LEU A 130 -1.81 -7.69 2.98
CA LEU A 130 -1.47 -9.08 3.27
C LEU A 130 -2.45 -10.07 2.60
N GLY A 131 -3.70 -9.67 2.36
CA GLY A 131 -4.64 -10.41 1.52
C GLY A 131 -4.09 -10.67 0.12
N HIS A 132 -3.51 -9.66 -0.54
CA HIS A 132 -2.84 -9.84 -1.83
C HIS A 132 -1.64 -10.78 -1.77
N VAL A 133 -0.85 -10.73 -0.69
CA VAL A 133 0.26 -11.68 -0.45
C VAL A 133 -0.25 -13.10 -0.27
N TRP A 134 -1.33 -13.27 0.50
CA TRP A 134 -1.95 -14.58 0.72
C TRP A 134 -2.45 -15.17 -0.59
N ILE A 135 -3.18 -14.38 -1.40
CA ILE A 135 -3.66 -14.80 -2.71
C ILE A 135 -2.48 -15.16 -3.61
N PHE A 136 -1.40 -14.37 -3.59
CA PHE A 136 -0.22 -14.67 -4.43
C PHE A 136 0.36 -16.04 -4.12
N THR A 137 0.39 -16.39 -2.84
CA THR A 137 1.06 -17.58 -2.32
C THR A 137 0.19 -18.83 -2.35
N HIS A 138 -1.15 -18.68 -2.35
CA HIS A 138 -2.10 -19.81 -2.31
C HIS A 138 -2.91 -19.97 -3.60
N HIS A 139 -3.31 -18.86 -4.23
CA HIS A 139 -4.17 -18.82 -5.41
C HIS A 139 -3.69 -17.75 -6.41
N PRO A 140 -2.48 -17.88 -6.99
CA PRO A 140 -1.81 -16.80 -7.71
C PRO A 140 -2.58 -16.22 -8.90
N PHE A 141 -3.58 -16.95 -9.42
CA PHE A 141 -4.41 -16.54 -10.55
C PHE A 141 -5.70 -15.78 -10.14
N LEU A 142 -5.95 -15.56 -8.86
CA LEU A 142 -7.19 -14.96 -8.31
C LEU A 142 -6.95 -13.63 -7.58
N GLN A 143 -6.05 -12.79 -8.08
CA GLN A 143 -5.69 -11.47 -7.51
C GLN A 143 -6.81 -10.44 -7.68
N THR A 144 -7.92 -10.61 -6.97
CA THR A 144 -9.01 -9.65 -6.94
C THR A 144 -9.06 -8.91 -5.61
N GLU A 145 -9.56 -7.68 -5.65
CA GLU A 145 -9.78 -6.82 -4.48
C GLU A 145 -10.81 -7.43 -3.52
N GLU A 146 -11.87 -8.05 -4.06
CA GLU A 146 -12.90 -8.72 -3.28
C GLU A 146 -12.32 -9.86 -2.46
N LEU A 147 -11.47 -10.69 -3.08
CA LEU A 147 -10.81 -11.78 -2.37
C LEU A 147 -9.82 -11.23 -1.33
N ALA A 148 -9.07 -10.18 -1.65
CA ALA A 148 -8.16 -9.55 -0.68
C ALA A 148 -8.93 -9.05 0.56
N ASN A 149 -10.12 -8.48 0.37
CA ASN A 149 -11.01 -8.10 1.46
C ASN A 149 -11.56 -9.30 2.24
N GLU A 150 -11.94 -10.39 1.58
CA GLU A 150 -12.34 -11.63 2.26
C GLU A 150 -11.22 -12.20 3.13
N ILE A 151 -9.97 -12.18 2.65
CA ILE A 151 -8.82 -12.60 3.45
C ILE A 151 -8.58 -11.64 4.61
N ALA A 152 -8.59 -10.34 4.37
CA ALA A 152 -8.38 -9.33 5.41
C ALA A 152 -9.42 -9.45 6.54
N MET A 153 -10.69 -9.69 6.19
CA MET A 153 -11.78 -9.86 7.17
C MET A 153 -11.64 -11.09 8.07
N ARG A 154 -10.66 -11.98 7.82
CA ARG A 154 -10.30 -13.04 8.78
C ARG A 154 -9.58 -12.47 10.00
N ALA A 155 -8.95 -11.29 9.89
CA ALA A 155 -8.17 -10.65 10.94
C ALA A 155 -8.75 -9.31 11.42
N VAL A 156 -9.52 -8.61 10.57
CA VAL A 156 -10.08 -7.29 10.89
C VAL A 156 -11.59 -7.22 10.64
N SER A 157 -12.23 -6.17 11.16
CA SER A 157 -13.66 -5.95 10.96
C SER A 157 -13.96 -5.39 9.56
N ARG A 158 -15.17 -5.68 9.07
CA ARG A 158 -15.71 -5.04 7.85
C ARG A 158 -15.77 -3.52 7.98
N GLU A 159 -16.21 -3.02 9.14
CA GLU A 159 -16.36 -1.59 9.40
C GLU A 159 -15.03 -0.84 9.25
N SER A 160 -13.93 -1.41 9.75
CA SER A 160 -12.60 -0.83 9.58
C SER A 160 -12.16 -0.79 8.11
N LEU A 161 -12.47 -1.81 7.29
CA LEU A 161 -12.18 -1.79 5.84
C LEU A 161 -13.02 -0.73 5.11
N GLU A 162 -14.31 -0.63 5.43
CA GLU A 162 -15.21 0.40 4.88
C GLU A 162 -14.72 1.82 5.17
N SER A 163 -14.28 2.05 6.40
CA SER A 163 -13.73 3.34 6.82
C SER A 163 -12.45 3.70 6.06
N VAL A 164 -11.55 2.71 5.87
CA VAL A 164 -10.32 2.88 5.08
C VAL A 164 -10.62 3.29 3.64
N TYR A 165 -11.55 2.61 2.96
CA TYR A 165 -11.91 2.95 1.58
C TYR A 165 -12.45 4.38 1.47
N THR A 166 -13.26 4.80 2.45
CA THR A 166 -13.77 6.18 2.51
C THR A 166 -12.62 7.19 2.55
N LYS A 167 -11.64 7.00 3.44
CA LYS A 167 -10.46 7.88 3.55
C LYS A 167 -9.56 7.83 2.32
N LEU A 168 -9.39 6.65 1.72
CA LEU A 168 -8.60 6.49 0.50
C LEU A 168 -9.22 7.27 -0.68
N TRP A 169 -10.55 7.26 -0.81
CA TRP A 169 -11.25 8.04 -1.85
C TRP A 169 -11.19 9.54 -1.60
N GLU A 170 -11.30 9.97 -0.35
CA GLU A 170 -11.13 11.39 0.01
C GLU A 170 -9.72 11.88 -0.33
N ARG A 171 -8.70 11.05 -0.08
CA ARG A 171 -7.30 11.39 -0.39
C ARG A 171 -7.03 11.42 -1.89
N THR A 172 -7.50 10.41 -2.63
CA THR A 172 -7.16 10.24 -4.06
C THR A 172 -8.09 11.02 -5.00
N GLY A 173 -9.23 11.50 -4.50
CA GLY A 173 -10.26 12.18 -5.31
C GLY A 173 -10.99 11.26 -6.30
N LYS A 174 -10.74 9.94 -6.24
CA LYS A 174 -11.33 8.93 -7.11
C LYS A 174 -12.20 8.01 -6.28
N LYS A 175 -13.53 8.06 -6.47
CA LYS A 175 -14.44 7.06 -5.87
C LYS A 175 -14.40 5.79 -6.72
N GLY A 176 -14.02 4.67 -6.11
CA GLY A 176 -14.22 3.33 -6.67
C GLY A 176 -15.65 2.83 -6.45
N THR A 177 -16.03 1.74 -7.11
CA THR A 177 -17.32 1.06 -6.88
C THR A 177 -17.22 0.20 -5.61
N LEU A 178 -18.15 0.30 -4.66
CA LEU A 178 -18.22 -0.52 -3.42
C LEU A 178 -18.37 -2.04 -3.64
N ALA A 179 -18.26 -2.53 -4.88
CA ALA A 179 -18.32 -3.95 -5.21
C ALA A 179 -17.24 -4.79 -4.48
N TYR A 180 -16.24 -4.12 -3.90
CA TYR A 180 -15.10 -4.70 -3.21
C TYR A 180 -15.41 -5.42 -1.89
N LEU A 181 -16.56 -5.18 -1.26
CA LEU A 181 -16.90 -5.82 0.00
C LEU A 181 -17.99 -6.88 -0.21
N PRO A 182 -17.77 -8.15 0.16
CA PRO A 182 -18.75 -9.23 -0.03
C PRO A 182 -20.10 -8.85 0.56
N GLN A 183 -21.22 -9.07 -0.14
CA GLN A 183 -22.53 -8.89 0.49
C GLN A 183 -22.78 -10.04 1.48
N LYS A 184 -23.27 -9.71 2.68
CA LYS A 184 -23.61 -10.70 3.71
C LYS A 184 -24.71 -11.64 3.25
#